data_AF-A0ABD6QR92-F1
#
_entry.id   AF-A0ABD6QR92-F1
#
_cell.length_a   1.000
_cell.length_b   1.000
_cell.length_c   1.000
_cell.angle_alpha   90.00
_cell.angle_beta   90.00
_cell.angle_gamma   90.00
#
_symmetry.space_group_name_H-M   'P 1'
#
loop_
_entity.id
_entity.type
_entity.pdbx_description
1 polymer ?
#
loop_
_entity_poly.entity_id
_entity_poly.type
_entity_poly.pdbx_seq_one_letter_code
_entity_poly.pdbx_strand_id
1 'polypeptide(L)'
;MTALPAADGRRARGDATRRLVARTAADIATTHGLDGITVGGLSTTTGVSKSGILTVFGNREAIQLAAVAEARQVYIDVVIRPALSAAPGTARLEALLDSWVAYLRAEVFPGGCFVSATSVEFGHRSGPVADA
;
A
#
# COMPACT_ATOMS: atom_id res chain seq x y z
N MET A 1 39.39 -8.97 -1.84
CA MET A 1 37.98 -9.21 -1.45
C MET A 1 37.56 -8.13 -0.47
N THR A 2 36.98 -7.05 -0.97
CA THR A 2 36.53 -5.91 -0.17
C THR A 2 35.28 -6.33 0.62
N ALA A 3 35.33 -6.24 1.95
CA ALA A 3 34.19 -6.54 2.81
C ALA A 3 33.04 -5.56 2.51
N LEU A 4 31.85 -6.08 2.22
CA LEU A 4 30.64 -5.27 2.08
C LEU A 4 30.37 -4.56 3.42
N PRO A 5 30.09 -3.25 3.44
CA PRO A 5 29.84 -2.53 4.67
C PRO A 5 28.62 -3.13 5.38
N ALA A 6 28.76 -3.41 6.68
CA ALA A 6 27.67 -3.92 7.52
C ALA A 6 26.45 -3.00 7.37
N ALA A 7 25.32 -3.56 6.97
CA ALA A 7 24.10 -2.81 6.74
C ALA A 7 23.76 -1.95 7.96
N ASP A 8 23.66 -0.63 7.75
CA ASP A 8 23.38 0.34 8.80
C ASP A 8 22.05 -0.02 9.49
N GLY A 9 22.14 -0.51 10.73
CA GLY A 9 20.98 -0.92 11.52
C GLY A 9 19.97 0.20 11.77
N ARG A 10 20.34 1.47 11.54
CA ARG A 10 19.39 2.59 11.52
C ARG A 10 18.55 2.60 10.24
N ARG A 11 19.17 2.39 9.07
CA ARG A 11 18.46 2.28 7.78
C ARG A 11 17.49 1.10 7.79
N ALA A 12 17.95 -0.08 8.23
CA ALA A 12 17.10 -1.26 8.31
C ALA A 12 15.85 -1.04 9.20
N ARG A 13 16.01 -0.36 10.34
CA ARG A 13 14.89 0.02 11.22
C ARG A 13 13.96 1.06 10.58
N GLY A 14 14.52 2.03 9.86
CA GLY A 14 13.76 3.01 9.09
C GLY A 14 12.91 2.35 8.01
N ASP A 15 13.48 1.42 7.25
CA ASP A 15 12.77 0.69 6.19
C ASP A 15 11.68 -0.22 6.74
N ALA A 16 11.93 -0.88 7.88
CA ALA A 16 10.93 -1.69 8.57
C ALA A 16 9.75 -0.82 9.05
N THR A 17 10.04 0.35 9.64
CA THR A 17 9.00 1.32 10.03
C THR A 17 8.21 1.79 8.82
N ARG A 18 8.89 2.14 7.71
CA ARG A 18 8.24 2.59 6.49
C ARG A 18 7.27 1.54 5.95
N ARG A 19 7.68 0.27 5.86
CA ARG A 19 6.81 -0.83 5.39
C ARG A 19 5.59 -1.03 6.30
N LEU A 20 5.81 -1.11 7.62
CA LEU A 20 4.72 -1.31 8.59
C LEU A 20 3.66 -0.21 8.49
N VAL A 21 4.11 1.05 8.47
CA VAL A 21 3.22 2.21 8.44
C VAL A 21 2.53 2.34 7.09
N ALA A 22 3.22 2.09 5.98
CA ALA A 22 2.61 2.12 4.63
C ALA A 22 1.49 1.07 4.51
N ARG A 23 1.73 -0.16 4.99
CA ARG A 23 0.71 -1.21 5.02
C ARG A 23 -0.49 -0.82 5.87
N THR A 24 -0.24 -0.35 7.10
CA THR A 24 -1.33 0.07 8.00
C THR A 24 -2.11 1.25 7.42
N ALA A 25 -1.45 2.17 6.74
CA ALA A 25 -2.10 3.29 6.07
C ALA A 25 -2.97 2.82 4.89
N ALA A 26 -2.51 1.81 4.12
CA ALA A 26 -3.31 1.21 3.07
C ALA A 26 -4.56 0.49 3.63
N ASP A 27 -4.42 -0.23 4.75
CA ASP A 27 -5.55 -0.86 5.44
C ASP A 27 -6.59 0.21 5.88
N ILE A 28 -6.14 1.30 6.50
CA ILE A 28 -7.00 2.41 6.90
C ILE A 28 -7.68 3.05 5.69
N ALA A 29 -6.95 3.26 4.59
CA ALA A 29 -7.51 3.89 3.39
C ALA A 29 -8.70 3.11 2.82
N THR A 30 -8.69 1.77 2.92
CA THR A 30 -9.83 0.96 2.44
C THR A 30 -11.10 1.11 3.27
N THR A 31 -10.99 1.55 4.53
CA THR A 31 -12.12 1.64 5.48
C THR A 31 -12.54 3.07 5.79
N HIS A 32 -11.61 4.03 5.71
CA HIS A 32 -11.81 5.42 6.11
C HIS A 32 -11.40 6.43 5.02
N GLY A 33 -11.00 5.95 3.84
CA GLY A 33 -10.47 6.80 2.77
C GLY A 33 -9.02 7.26 3.01
N LEU A 34 -8.39 7.78 1.96
CA LEU A 34 -7.03 8.33 2.02
C LEU A 34 -7.00 9.60 2.87
N ASP A 35 -8.05 10.42 2.87
CA ASP A 35 -8.20 11.56 3.78
C ASP A 35 -8.50 11.15 5.23
N GLY A 36 -8.73 9.86 5.50
CA GLY A 36 -8.80 9.31 6.86
C GLY A 36 -7.42 9.09 7.50
N ILE A 37 -6.34 9.08 6.71
CA ILE A 37 -5.00 8.77 7.21
C ILE A 37 -4.46 9.92 8.07
N THR A 38 -4.11 9.64 9.33
CA THR A 38 -3.47 10.61 10.23
C THR A 38 -2.26 10.00 10.93
N VAL A 39 -1.26 10.83 11.25
CA VAL A 39 -0.06 10.40 12.00
C VAL A 39 -0.43 9.89 13.40
N GLY A 40 -1.44 10.50 14.04
CA GLY A 40 -1.92 10.06 15.34
C GLY A 40 -2.63 8.72 15.31
N GLY A 41 -3.50 8.50 14.32
CA GLY A 41 -4.15 7.21 14.10
C GLY A 41 -3.12 6.11 13.84
N LEU A 42 -2.18 6.35 12.92
CA LEU A 42 -1.12 5.40 12.62
C LEU A 42 -0.22 5.11 13.82
N SER A 43 0.10 6.12 14.63
CA SER A 43 0.89 5.92 15.85
C SER A 43 0.17 5.01 16.84
N THR A 44 -1.14 5.18 16.98
CA THR A 44 -1.98 4.36 17.85
C THR A 44 -2.06 2.92 17.35
N THR A 45 -2.29 2.70 16.06
CA THR A 45 -2.45 1.36 15.47
C THR A 45 -1.13 0.59 15.37
N THR A 46 -0.03 1.26 15.01
CA THR A 46 1.26 0.59 14.76
C THR A 46 2.16 0.51 16.00
N GLY A 47 1.89 1.31 17.03
CA GLY A 47 2.78 1.49 18.19
C GLY A 47 4.04 2.33 17.89
N VAL A 48 4.26 2.75 16.64
CA VAL A 48 5.37 3.65 16.29
C VAL A 48 5.04 5.06 16.78
N SER A 49 5.99 5.76 17.41
CA SER A 49 5.76 7.13 17.86
C SER A 49 5.49 8.07 16.68
N LYS A 50 4.67 9.12 16.90
CA LYS A 50 4.41 10.16 15.88
C LYS A 50 5.70 10.73 15.29
N SER A 51 6.71 10.99 16.14
CA SER A 51 8.02 11.48 15.72
C SER A 51 8.78 10.44 14.88
N GLY A 52 8.70 9.16 15.23
CA GLY A 52 9.28 8.08 14.43
C GLY A 52 8.66 7.96 13.04
N ILE A 53 7.33 8.07 12.93
CA ILE A 53 6.60 8.09 11.66
C ILE A 53 7.05 9.30 10.81
N LEU A 54 7.05 10.49 11.41
CA LEU A 54 7.46 11.72 10.71
C LEU A 54 8.94 11.70 10.32
N THR A 55 9.80 10.99 11.04
CA THR A 55 11.22 10.81 10.68
C THR A 55 11.37 10.08 9.35
N VAL A 56 10.52 9.09 9.06
CA VAL A 56 10.62 8.31 7.82
C VAL A 56 9.76 8.87 6.68
N PHE A 57 8.63 9.54 6.95
CA PHE A 57 7.76 10.07 5.89
C PHE A 57 7.84 11.59 5.69
N GLY A 58 8.22 12.35 6.71
CA GLY A 58 8.25 13.81 6.68
C GLY A 58 6.88 14.47 6.85
N ASN A 59 5.88 14.07 6.05
CA ASN A 59 4.54 14.65 6.09
C ASN A 59 3.45 13.61 5.82
N ARG A 60 2.19 14.06 5.88
CA ARG A 60 1.00 13.22 5.66
C ARG A 60 0.86 12.76 4.21
N GLU A 61 1.11 13.63 3.24
CA GLU A 61 1.02 13.31 1.81
C GLU A 61 1.97 12.16 1.43
N ALA A 62 3.19 12.17 1.96
CA ALA A 62 4.16 11.10 1.77
C ALA A 62 3.70 9.75 2.37
N ILE A 63 2.88 9.78 3.43
CA ILE A 63 2.26 8.57 3.97
C ILE A 63 1.16 8.06 3.03
N GLN A 64 0.32 8.96 2.50
CA GLN A 64 -0.73 8.60 1.53
C GLN A 64 -0.11 8.00 0.26
N LEU A 65 0.94 8.61 -0.28
CA LEU A 65 1.69 8.08 -1.42
C LEU A 65 2.28 6.70 -1.12
N ALA A 66 2.82 6.49 0.08
CA ALA A 66 3.33 5.18 0.47
C ALA A 66 2.22 4.13 0.62
N ALA A 67 1.03 4.51 1.09
CA ALA A 67 -0.13 3.64 1.15
C ALA A 67 -0.58 3.20 -0.25
N VAL A 68 -0.65 4.14 -1.20
CA VAL A 68 -0.97 3.85 -2.61
C VAL A 68 0.09 2.91 -3.21
N ALA A 69 1.38 3.21 -3.00
CA ALA A 69 2.47 2.38 -3.50
C ALA A 69 2.42 0.94 -2.94
N GLU A 70 2.19 0.79 -1.63
CA GLU A 70 2.03 -0.52 -0.99
C GLU A 70 0.83 -1.28 -1.56
N ALA A 71 -0.33 -0.64 -1.64
CA ALA A 71 -1.54 -1.25 -2.19
C ALA A 71 -1.36 -1.66 -3.65
N ARG A 72 -0.66 -0.85 -4.45
CA ARG A 72 -0.30 -1.17 -5.84
C ARG A 72 0.56 -2.43 -5.92
N GLN A 73 1.58 -2.57 -5.06
CA GLN A 73 2.41 -3.78 -5.05
C GLN A 73 1.59 -5.01 -4.67
N VAL A 74 0.77 -4.90 -3.61
CA VAL A 74 -0.14 -5.98 -3.21
C VAL A 74 -1.04 -6.38 -4.37
N TYR A 75 -1.69 -5.42 -5.04
CA TYR A 75 -2.59 -5.69 -6.17
C TYR A 75 -1.86 -6.35 -7.35
N ILE A 76 -0.64 -5.89 -7.66
CA ILE A 76 0.19 -6.51 -8.70
C ILE A 76 0.49 -7.96 -8.34
N ASP A 77 0.87 -8.24 -7.10
CA ASP A 77 1.30 -9.57 -6.70
C ASP A 77 0.14 -10.56 -6.57
N VAL A 78 -1.02 -10.10 -6.12
CA VAL A 78 -2.18 -10.98 -5.83
C VAL A 78 -3.21 -11.05 -6.96
N VAL A 79 -3.28 -10.04 -7.84
CA VAL A 79 -4.25 -10.00 -8.95
C VAL A 79 -3.57 -10.07 -10.30
N ILE A 80 -2.59 -9.19 -10.57
CA ILE A 80 -2.01 -9.07 -11.91
C ILE A 80 -1.07 -10.24 -12.24
N ARG A 81 -0.06 -10.47 -11.39
CA ARG A 81 1.02 -11.43 -11.62
C ARG A 81 0.50 -12.85 -11.83
N PRO A 82 -0.49 -13.36 -11.07
CA PRO A 82 -1.06 -14.69 -11.31
C PRO A 82 -1.74 -14.80 -12.68
N ALA A 83 -2.45 -13.76 -13.12
CA ALA A 83 -3.14 -13.74 -14.41
C ALA A 83 -2.17 -13.74 -15.60
N LEU A 84 -0.96 -13.20 -15.45
CA LEU A 84 0.04 -13.14 -16.53
C LEU A 84 0.55 -14.51 -16.97
N SER A 85 0.39 -15.55 -16.15
CA SER A 85 0.73 -16.93 -16.53
C SER A 85 -0.22 -17.52 -17.58
N ALA A 86 -1.41 -16.95 -17.76
CA ALA A 86 -2.35 -17.37 -18.79
C ALA A 86 -2.01 -16.76 -20.17
N ALA A 87 -2.41 -17.47 -21.24
CA ALA A 87 -2.25 -17.03 -22.61
C ALA A 87 -2.97 -15.68 -22.88
N PRO A 88 -2.40 -14.77 -23.70
CA PRO A 88 -3.07 -13.51 -24.05
C PRO A 88 -4.46 -13.73 -24.65
N GLY A 89 -5.40 -12.81 -24.37
CA GLY A 89 -6.79 -12.88 -24.82
C GLY A 89 -7.73 -13.30 -23.69
N THR A 90 -8.79 -14.03 -24.04
CA THR A 90 -9.87 -14.39 -23.10
C THR A 90 -9.38 -15.16 -21.87
N ALA A 91 -8.46 -16.12 -22.05
CA ALA A 91 -7.93 -16.91 -20.93
C ALA A 91 -7.26 -16.04 -19.85
N ARG A 92 -6.54 -14.99 -20.24
CA ARG A 92 -5.94 -14.04 -19.29
C ARG A 92 -6.97 -13.13 -18.64
N LEU A 93 -8.01 -12.73 -19.37
CA LEU A 93 -9.10 -11.94 -18.81
C LEU A 93 -9.84 -12.72 -17.73
N GLU A 94 -10.17 -13.99 -18.00
CA GLU A 94 -10.78 -14.90 -17.03
C GLU A 94 -9.90 -15.07 -15.79
N ALA A 95 -8.60 -15.37 -15.97
CA ALA A 95 -7.66 -15.50 -14.87
C ALA A 95 -7.51 -14.22 -14.03
N LEU A 96 -7.60 -13.05 -14.66
CA LEU A 96 -7.58 -11.75 -13.96
C LEU A 96 -8.83 -11.57 -13.10
N LEU A 97 -10.01 -11.88 -13.64
CA LEU A 97 -11.28 -11.80 -12.91
C LEU A 97 -11.30 -12.78 -11.73
N ASP A 98 -10.85 -14.01 -11.94
CA ASP A 98 -10.75 -15.02 -10.88
C ASP A 98 -9.79 -14.57 -9.77
N SER A 99 -8.62 -14.03 -10.15
CA SER A 99 -7.64 -13.52 -9.19
C SER A 99 -8.18 -12.32 -8.41
N TRP A 100 -8.94 -11.43 -9.06
CA TRP A 100 -9.57 -10.29 -8.41
C TRP A 100 -10.67 -10.72 -7.43
N VAL A 101 -11.52 -11.68 -7.81
CA VAL A 101 -12.55 -12.25 -6.91
C VAL A 101 -11.90 -12.97 -5.74
N ALA A 102 -10.82 -13.73 -5.97
CA ALA A 102 -10.05 -14.39 -4.92
C ALA A 102 -9.45 -13.36 -3.94
N TYR A 103 -8.86 -12.28 -4.45
CA TYR A 103 -8.36 -11.16 -3.66
C TYR A 103 -9.44 -10.52 -2.76
N LEU A 104 -10.65 -10.32 -3.30
CA LEU A 104 -11.78 -9.79 -2.52
C LEU A 104 -12.22 -10.77 -1.42
N ARG A 105 -12.35 -12.06 -1.75
CA ARG A 105 -12.78 -13.10 -0.79
C ARG A 105 -11.74 -13.39 0.30
N ALA A 106 -10.47 -13.18 0.00
CA ALA A 106 -9.37 -13.36 0.94
C ALA A 106 -9.25 -12.20 1.94
N GLU A 107 -10.06 -11.14 1.81
CA GLU A 107 -10.06 -9.97 2.71
C GLU A 107 -8.66 -9.38 2.89
N VAL A 108 -7.89 -9.31 1.79
CA VAL A 108 -6.49 -8.85 1.80
C VAL A 108 -6.34 -7.46 2.44
N PHE A 109 -7.36 -6.62 2.28
CA PHE A 109 -7.56 -5.39 3.03
C PHE A 109 -8.91 -5.42 3.76
N PRO A 110 -9.02 -4.79 4.93
CA PRO A 110 -10.24 -4.84 5.75
C PRO A 110 -11.45 -4.16 5.11
N GLY A 111 -11.25 -3.20 4.21
CA GLY A 111 -12.34 -2.51 3.49
C GLY A 111 -12.59 -3.03 2.07
N GLY A 112 -12.01 -4.18 1.70
CA GLY A 112 -12.13 -4.73 0.35
C GLY A 112 -11.12 -4.14 -0.64
N CYS A 113 -11.51 -3.91 -1.89
CA CYS A 113 -10.56 -3.48 -2.91
C CYS A 113 -10.08 -2.05 -2.67
N PHE A 114 -8.76 -1.88 -2.49
CA PHE A 114 -8.15 -0.56 -2.32
C PHE A 114 -8.46 0.37 -3.49
N VAL A 115 -8.32 -0.11 -4.74
CA VAL A 115 -8.57 0.71 -5.94
C VAL A 115 -10.01 1.20 -5.96
N SER A 116 -10.98 0.33 -5.72
CA SER A 116 -12.39 0.71 -5.68
C SER A 116 -12.70 1.69 -4.55
N ALA A 117 -12.14 1.47 -3.35
CA ALA A 117 -12.38 2.30 -2.18
C ALA A 117 -11.86 3.73 -2.35
N THR A 118 -10.68 3.91 -2.96
CA THR A 118 -10.01 5.22 -3.06
C THR A 118 -10.34 5.97 -4.35
N SER A 119 -10.73 5.27 -5.43
CA SER A 119 -11.02 5.91 -6.72
C SER A 119 -12.21 6.89 -6.66
N VAL A 120 -13.22 6.61 -5.83
CA VAL A 120 -14.36 7.52 -5.66
C VAL A 120 -13.92 8.85 -5.01
N GLU A 121 -13.01 8.77 -4.05
CA GLU A 121 -12.53 9.92 -3.28
C GLU A 121 -11.52 10.76 -4.07
N PHE A 122 -10.58 10.12 -4.78
CA PHE A 122 -9.45 10.79 -5.43
C PHE A 122 -9.52 10.85 -6.96
N GLY A 123 -10.39 10.07 -7.62
CA GLY A 123 -10.44 9.98 -9.09
C GLY A 123 -10.86 11.27 -9.82
N HIS A 124 -11.44 12.24 -9.11
CA HIS A 124 -11.79 13.56 -9.66
C HIS A 124 -10.84 14.68 -9.22
N ARG A 125 -9.87 14.36 -8.36
CA ARG A 125 -8.91 15.33 -7.80
C ARG A 125 -7.67 15.39 -8.68
N SER A 126 -6.83 16.37 -8.41
CA SER A 126 -5.49 16.50 -9.03
C SER A 126 -4.43 16.58 -7.94
N GLY A 127 -3.20 16.21 -8.27
CA GLY A 127 -2.05 16.30 -7.37
C GLY A 127 -1.42 14.94 -7.07
N PRO A 128 -0.31 14.92 -6.31
CA PRO A 128 0.57 13.74 -6.25
C PRO A 128 -0.13 12.44 -5.84
N VAL A 129 -1.08 12.51 -4.89
CA VAL A 129 -1.81 11.33 -4.41
C VAL A 129 -2.82 10.82 -5.44
N ALA A 130 -3.45 11.72 -6.21
CA ALA A 130 -4.38 11.33 -7.27
C ALA A 130 -3.64 10.76 -8.50
N ASP A 131 -2.42 11.23 -8.76
CA ASP A 131 -1.61 10.82 -9.91
C ASP A 131 -0.81 9.52 -9.69
N ALA A 132 -0.73 9.03 -8.44
CA ALA A 132 0.04 7.85 -8.03
C ALA A 132 -0.70 6.52 -8.29
#